data_AF-A0A2A5T3I5-F1
#
_entry.id   AF-A0A2A5T3I5-F1
#
_cell.length_a   1.000
_cell.length_b   1.000
_cell.length_c   1.000
_cell.angle_alpha   90.00
_cell.angle_beta   90.00
_cell.angle_gamma   90.00
#
_symmetry.space_group_name_H-M   'P 1'
#
loop_
_entity.id
_entity.type
_entity.pdbx_description
1 polymer ?
#
loop_
_entity_poly.entity_id
_entity_poly.type
_entity_poly.pdbx_seq_one_letter_code
_entity_poly.pdbx_strand_id
1 'polypeptide(L)'
;MQDEKCHTIVVTNQGGSYNSLDHTRHQFCLAHVTRNLQQMSEYIGGGLTSHMGKRLDLLCHAVFRIQHRYEQGKIIDIDWRRRIFHLKKNLSA
;
A
#
# COMPACT_ATOMS: atom_id res chain seq x y z
N MET A 1 18.19 -18.03 -30.30
CA MET A 1 18.06 -18.04 -28.84
C MET A 1 17.02 -16.99 -28.52
N GLN A 2 15.79 -17.39 -28.22
CA GLN A 2 14.71 -16.44 -27.91
C GLN A 2 15.02 -15.88 -26.52
N ASP A 3 15.23 -14.56 -26.43
CA ASP A 3 15.29 -13.85 -25.15
C ASP A 3 13.99 -14.12 -24.38
N GLU A 4 14.08 -14.99 -23.38
CA GLU A 4 13.02 -15.16 -22.39
C GLU A 4 12.88 -13.80 -21.71
N LYS A 5 11.78 -13.09 -21.98
CA LYS A 5 11.50 -11.79 -21.36
C LYS A 5 11.51 -11.98 -19.84
N CYS A 6 12.61 -11.62 -19.20
CA CYS A 6 12.72 -11.66 -17.76
C CYS A 6 11.77 -10.59 -17.18
N HIS A 7 10.61 -11.04 -16.74
CA HIS A 7 9.60 -10.23 -16.06
C HIS A 7 10.02 -9.96 -14.61
N THR A 8 11.18 -9.34 -14.41
CA THR A 8 11.62 -8.92 -13.07
C THR A 8 10.73 -7.79 -12.57
N ILE A 9 10.26 -7.94 -11.33
CA ILE A 9 9.56 -6.91 -10.57
C ILE A 9 10.57 -6.30 -9.60
N VAL A 10 10.65 -4.98 -9.59
CA VAL A 10 11.49 -4.19 -8.69
C VAL A 10 10.62 -3.71 -7.54
N VAL A 11 10.98 -4.09 -6.31
CA VAL A 11 10.24 -3.75 -5.10
C VAL A 11 11.08 -2.82 -4.24
N THR A 12 10.66 -1.57 -4.03
CA THR A 12 11.47 -0.55 -3.35
C THR A 12 10.65 0.32 -2.39
N ASN A 13 11.34 1.18 -1.64
CA ASN A 13 10.74 2.14 -0.71
C ASN A 13 10.68 3.58 -1.27
N GLN A 14 11.17 3.81 -2.49
CA GLN A 14 11.30 5.13 -3.10
C GLN A 14 10.75 5.12 -4.54
N GLY A 15 9.98 6.16 -4.88
CA GLY A 15 9.45 6.34 -6.24
C GLY A 15 10.43 7.05 -7.19
N GLY A 16 11.05 8.14 -6.73
CA GLY A 16 11.70 9.12 -7.61
C GLY A 16 12.83 8.59 -8.50
N SER A 17 13.55 7.55 -8.05
CA SER A 17 14.67 6.97 -8.80
C SER A 17 14.24 5.93 -9.84
N TYR A 18 12.96 5.56 -9.90
CA TYR A 18 12.44 4.46 -10.71
C TYR A 18 11.38 4.90 -11.72
N ASN A 19 11.28 6.21 -12.00
CA ASN A 19 10.30 6.77 -12.95
C ASN A 19 10.43 6.25 -14.39
N SER A 20 11.59 5.68 -14.76
CA SER A 20 11.83 5.06 -16.06
C SER A 20 11.33 3.61 -16.16
N LEU A 21 10.93 3.01 -15.03
CA LEU A 21 10.32 1.68 -15.01
C LEU A 21 8.82 1.79 -15.27
N ASP A 22 8.30 0.81 -16.01
CA ASP A 22 6.86 0.65 -16.16
C ASP A 22 6.19 0.44 -14.79
N HIS A 23 5.01 1.03 -14.58
CA HIS A 23 4.29 0.98 -13.30
C HIS A 23 3.89 -0.44 -12.88
N THR A 24 3.82 -1.41 -13.81
CA THR A 24 3.58 -2.81 -13.47
C THR A 24 4.85 -3.54 -13.00
N ARG A 25 6.03 -2.96 -13.28
CA ARG A 25 7.34 -3.51 -12.94
C ARG A 25 7.95 -2.89 -11.68
N HIS A 26 7.45 -1.74 -11.24
CA HIS A 26 7.87 -1.11 -9.99
C HIS A 26 6.74 -1.17 -8.96
N GLN A 27 6.99 -1.85 -7.85
CA GLN A 27 6.04 -1.94 -6.73
C GLN A 27 6.67 -1.39 -5.45
N PHE A 28 5.82 -0.90 -4.55
CA PHE A 28 6.27 -0.47 -3.23
C PHE A 28 6.31 -1.64 -2.26
N CYS A 29 7.39 -1.74 -1.49
CA CYS A 29 7.49 -2.67 -0.39
C CYS A 29 6.53 -2.27 0.73
N LEU A 30 5.52 -3.10 1.02
CA LEU A 30 4.52 -2.80 2.05
C LEU A 30 5.14 -2.52 3.43
N ALA A 31 6.15 -3.30 3.84
CA ALA A 31 6.83 -3.09 5.11
C ALA A 31 7.49 -1.70 5.21
N HIS A 32 8.06 -1.21 4.10
CA HIS A 32 8.62 0.14 4.05
C HIS A 32 7.54 1.21 4.01
N VAL A 33 6.44 0.99 3.28
CA VAL A 33 5.29 1.92 3.29
C VAL A 33 4.75 2.08 4.70
N THR A 34 4.49 0.98 5.41
CA THR A 34 4.03 1.02 6.80
C THR A 34 5.00 1.78 7.70
N ARG A 35 6.31 1.48 7.62
CA ARG A 35 7.32 2.20 8.41
C ARG A 35 7.31 3.71 8.13
N ASN A 36 7.22 4.12 6.86
CA ASN A 36 7.19 5.54 6.49
C ASN A 36 5.93 6.23 7.01
N LEU A 37 4.76 5.57 6.91
CA LEU A 37 3.50 6.11 7.43
C LEU A 37 3.52 6.23 8.96
N GLN A 38 4.13 5.28 9.65
CA GLN A 38 4.33 5.36 11.10
C GLN A 38 5.25 6.53 11.47
N GLN A 39 6.35 6.74 10.76
CA GLN A 39 7.21 7.91 10.99
C GLN A 39 6.47 9.23 10.76
N MET A 40 5.59 9.31 9.76
CA MET A 40 4.72 10.46 9.56
C MET A 40 3.73 10.62 10.72
N SER A 41 3.14 9.53 11.21
CA SER A 41 2.14 9.55 12.29
C SER A 41 2.75 10.02 13.61
N GLU A 42 4.00 9.63 13.87
CA GLU A 42 4.82 9.98 15.03
C GLU A 42 5.64 11.27 14.85
N TYR A 43 5.40 12.02 13.77
CA TYR A 43 6.13 13.25 13.47
C TYR A 43 6.05 14.25 14.63
N ILE A 44 7.22 14.57 15.21
CA ILE A 44 7.36 15.41 16.42
C ILE A 44 6.81 16.84 16.20
N GLY A 45 6.91 17.36 14.98
CA GLY A 45 6.33 18.66 14.62
C GLY A 45 4.79 18.67 14.56
N GLY A 46 4.15 17.50 14.70
CA GLY A 46 2.70 17.38 14.78
C GLY A 46 1.96 17.86 13.53
N GLY A 47 0.83 18.53 13.75
CA GLY A 47 0.04 19.19 12.71
C GLY A 47 -0.51 18.25 11.63
N LEU A 48 -0.60 18.77 10.41
CA LEU A 48 -1.19 18.07 9.27
C LEU A 48 -0.42 16.78 8.94
N THR A 49 0.91 16.78 9.05
CA THR A 49 1.74 15.60 8.78
C THR A 49 1.43 14.44 9.72
N SER A 50 1.39 14.69 11.03
CA SER A 50 1.01 13.66 12.02
C SER A 50 -0.43 13.20 11.84
N HIS A 51 -1.35 14.13 11.56
CA HIS A 51 -2.75 13.80 11.30
C HIS A 51 -2.92 12.90 10.07
N MET A 52 -2.31 13.26 8.94
CA MET A 52 -2.33 12.46 7.71
C MET A 52 -1.62 11.12 7.91
N GLY A 53 -0.47 11.11 8.58
CA GLY A 53 0.27 9.88 8.88
C GLY A 53 -0.57 8.88 9.66
N LYS A 54 -1.25 9.32 10.74
CA LYS A 54 -2.16 8.46 11.54
C LYS A 54 -3.30 7.88 10.69
N ARG A 55 -3.92 8.72 9.85
CA ARG A 55 -5.02 8.30 8.98
C ARG A 55 -4.55 7.26 7.95
N LEU A 56 -3.42 7.52 7.29
CA LEU A 56 -2.86 6.64 6.27
C LEU A 56 -2.37 5.32 6.87
N ASP A 57 -1.74 5.35 8.04
CA ASP A 57 -1.29 4.15 8.75
C ASP A 57 -2.46 3.22 9.10
N LEU A 58 -3.56 3.79 9.61
CA LEU A 58 -4.80 3.04 9.88
C LEU A 58 -5.39 2.41 8.60
N LEU A 59 -5.43 3.17 7.50
CA LEU A 59 -5.93 2.67 6.22
C LEU A 59 -5.04 1.54 5.67
N CYS A 60 -3.72 1.69 5.75
CA CYS A 60 -2.76 0.69 5.31
C CYS A 60 -2.96 -0.64 6.07
N HIS A 61 -3.07 -0.58 7.40
CA HIS A 61 -3.36 -1.75 8.23
C HIS A 61 -4.74 -2.37 7.92
N ALA A 62 -5.75 -1.55 7.63
CA ALA A 62 -7.08 -2.04 7.28
C ALA A 62 -7.07 -2.81 5.95
N VAL A 63 -6.40 -2.28 4.92
CA VAL A 63 -6.24 -2.95 3.62
C VAL A 63 -5.55 -4.30 3.80
N PHE A 64 -4.41 -4.32 4.51
CA PHE A 64 -3.66 -5.55 4.74
C PHE A 64 -4.51 -6.60 5.48
N ARG A 65 -5.21 -6.19 6.53
CA ARG A 65 -6.07 -7.09 7.32
C ARG A 65 -7.21 -7.67 6.48
N ILE A 66 -7.84 -6.87 5.62
CA ILE A 66 -8.92 -7.34 4.73
C ILE A 66 -8.38 -8.32 3.69
N GLN A 67 -7.25 -7.98 3.06
CA GLN A 67 -6.60 -8.86 2.08
C GLN A 67 -6.22 -10.20 2.71
N HIS A 68 -5.55 -10.17 3.86
CA HIS A 68 -5.14 -11.38 4.56
C HIS A 68 -6.33 -12.25 4.98
N ARG A 69 -7.43 -11.64 5.44
CA ARG A 69 -8.66 -12.39 5.76
C ARG A 69 -9.28 -13.06 4.54
N TYR A 70 -9.22 -12.40 3.39
CA TYR A 70 -9.72 -12.96 2.13
C TYR A 70 -8.85 -14.15 1.68
N GLU A 71 -7.52 -14.00 1.70
CA GLU A 71 -6.57 -15.08 1.39
C GLU A 71 -6.72 -16.29 2.32
N GLN A 72 -7.09 -16.07 3.57
CA GLN A 72 -7.38 -17.14 4.54
C GLN A 72 -8.80 -17.73 4.41
N GLY A 73 -9.61 -17.30 3.43
CA GLY A 73 -10.99 -17.75 3.28
C GLY A 73 -11.94 -17.31 4.40
N LYS A 74 -11.53 -16.36 5.26
CA LYS A 74 -12.33 -15.85 6.39
C LYS A 74 -13.41 -14.85 5.95
N ILE A 75 -13.33 -14.34 4.72
CA ILE A 75 -14.34 -13.50 4.08
C ILE A 75 -14.43 -13.90 2.60
N ILE A 76 -15.62 -13.78 2.03
CA ILE A 76 -15.88 -14.08 0.61
C ILE A 76 -15.55 -12.89 -0.29
N ASP A 77 -15.42 -13.14 -1.61
CA ASP A 77 -15.05 -12.12 -2.60
C ASP A 77 -15.95 -10.87 -2.56
N ILE A 78 -17.28 -11.04 -2.44
CA ILE A 78 -18.23 -9.92 -2.37
C ILE A 78 -17.95 -9.03 -1.15
N ASP A 79 -17.66 -9.63 0.00
CA ASP A 79 -17.33 -8.89 1.23
C ASP A 79 -15.98 -8.20 1.14
N TRP A 80 -14.98 -8.86 0.56
CA TRP A 80 -13.66 -8.27 0.31
C TRP A 80 -13.78 -7.05 -0.62
N ARG A 81 -14.46 -7.18 -1.76
CA ARG A 81 -14.68 -6.07 -2.72
C ARG A 81 -15.38 -4.89 -2.08
N ARG A 82 -16.47 -5.13 -1.34
CA ARG A 82 -17.23 -4.08 -0.65
C ARG A 82 -16.37 -3.33 0.37
N ARG A 83 -15.57 -4.05 1.17
CA ARG A 83 -14.71 -3.45 2.19
C ARG A 83 -13.56 -2.65 1.56
N ILE A 84 -12.91 -3.18 0.52
CA ILE A 84 -11.87 -2.46 -0.23
C ILE A 84 -12.44 -1.21 -0.89
N PHE A 85 -13.65 -1.29 -1.46
CA PHE A 85 -14.34 -0.15 -2.05
C PHE A 85 -14.60 0.97 -1.04
N HIS A 86 -15.10 0.63 0.16
CA HIS A 86 -15.29 1.62 1.23
C HIS A 86 -13.98 2.25 1.69
N LEU A 87 -12.89 1.47 1.80
CA LEU A 87 -11.57 2.02 2.13
C LEU A 87 -11.07 2.99 1.06
N LYS A 88 -11.25 2.67 -0.23
CA LYS A 88 -10.93 3.59 -1.33
C LYS A 88 -11.74 4.88 -1.26
N LYS A 89 -13.05 4.79 -1.03
CA LYS A 89 -13.92 5.97 -0.86
C LYS A 89 -13.45 6.86 0.29
N ASN A 90 -13.05 6.25 1.40
CA ASN A 90 -12.53 6.96 2.57
C ASN A 90 -11.11 7.51 2.38
N LEU A 91 -10.40 7.18 1.30
CA LEU A 91 -9.12 7.80 0.97
C LEU A 91 -9.32 9.09 0.16
N SER A 92 -10.34 9.13 -0.70
CA SER A 92 -10.66 10.27 -1.56
C SER A 92 -11.53 11.36 -0.89
N ALA A 93 -11.96 11.14 0.35
CA ALA A 93 -12.77 12.06 1.15
C ALA A 93 -11.90 12.91 2.10
#